data_AF-C6H6D2-F1
#
_entry.id   AF-C6H6D2-F1
#
_cell.length_a   1.000
_cell.length_b   1.000
_cell.length_c   1.000
_cell.angle_alpha   90.00
_cell.angle_beta   90.00
_cell.angle_gamma   90.00
#
_symmetry.space_group_name_H-M   'P 1'
#
loop_
_entity.id
_entity.type
_entity.pdbx_description
1 polymer ?
#
loop_
_entity_poly.entity_id
_entity_poly.type
_entity_poly.pdbx_seq_one_letter_code
_entity_poly.pdbx_strand_id
1 'polypeptide(L)'
;MRHVQERTAAAGMTNPGQNVPQTFQVVRRGEVKRSRIEVVIPVVQTSRVKSDFTSLEEIRSANDFVQKLDRIEMPNQVAAALADPLAQRYLVFVRNEGATRRLESWLDSFFEDEVARIQAREEGDDEGNDPEHLEYVLDVLIGLLFQLQLLGIVYIDSVFPQSMPQAVDKFLRKYLLSWNGHDSRTAILSLLEYIPIQEYNTLRQNYFIPLEKAILTDQRETKILILQYYSSLIQHWGSVIRATPSLFPVPPLPQVIGRAELLALTILESPQGPKGNGTNPKISGTLAVLRFYTDLAELFHHASTNGNIRIVVPQPQLIYMLTFTPTLSHLSTICSVLAIFKQSFETSLKSPTLQSNGSLEQSYPTEVVSRFNGYVIDICNLLWRNRGLNSDDPNALGCIIPALTVNKLSQYMQALNERASGGGESTNTNFSVSH
;
A
#
# COMPACT_ATOMS: atom_id res chain seq x y z
N MET A 1 -1.04 35.73 16.89
CA MET A 1 -0.69 34.86 15.75
C MET A 1 -0.22 35.62 14.51
N ARG A 2 -0.83 36.75 14.11
CA ARG A 2 -0.37 37.57 12.96
C ARG A 2 1.10 38.02 13.03
N HIS A 3 1.58 38.43 14.19
CA HIS A 3 2.97 38.86 14.38
C HIS A 3 4.03 37.75 14.28
N VAL A 4 3.65 36.48 14.41
CA VAL A 4 4.59 35.35 14.28
C VAL A 4 4.77 34.99 12.80
N GLN A 5 3.72 35.10 11.99
CA GLN A 5 3.78 34.91 10.53
C GLN A 5 4.52 36.05 9.82
N GLU A 6 4.36 37.30 10.26
CA GLU A 6 5.12 38.44 9.70
C GLU A 6 6.63 38.33 9.99
N ARG A 7 7.03 37.78 11.14
CA ARG A 7 8.45 37.55 11.45
C ARG A 7 9.09 36.45 10.61
N THR A 8 8.35 35.43 10.22
CA THR A 8 8.87 34.38 9.32
C THR A 8 8.97 34.86 7.88
N ALA A 9 8.03 35.72 7.43
CA ALA A 9 8.10 36.36 6.12
C ALA A 9 9.24 37.40 6.03
N ALA A 10 9.49 38.16 7.10
CA ALA A 10 10.58 39.15 7.14
C ALA A 10 11.98 38.53 7.30
N ALA A 11 12.09 37.35 7.92
CA ALA A 11 13.36 36.63 8.04
C ALA A 11 13.92 36.11 6.70
N GLY A 12 13.12 36.10 5.63
CA GLY A 12 13.57 35.82 4.26
C GLY A 12 14.22 37.00 3.54
N MET A 13 14.26 38.19 4.16
CA MET A 13 14.71 39.43 3.52
C MET A 13 15.73 40.20 4.37
N THR A 14 16.83 39.58 4.81
CA THR A 14 18.02 40.32 5.32
C THR A 14 19.25 39.41 5.48
N ASN A 15 20.11 39.37 4.46
CA ASN A 15 21.58 39.45 4.58
C ASN A 15 22.23 39.32 3.18
N PRO A 16 22.88 40.37 2.65
CA PRO A 16 23.66 40.26 1.42
C PRO A 16 25.01 39.63 1.74
N GLY A 17 25.08 38.29 1.82
CA GLY A 17 26.36 37.61 2.09
C GLY A 17 26.32 36.12 2.38
N GLN A 18 25.15 35.48 2.46
CA GLN A 18 25.07 34.03 2.62
C GLN A 18 24.26 33.44 1.46
N ASN A 19 24.93 32.63 0.63
CA ASN A 19 24.30 31.78 -0.39
C ASN A 19 23.37 30.78 0.30
N VAL A 20 22.12 31.18 0.52
CA VAL A 20 21.01 30.25 0.71
C VAL A 20 20.85 29.52 -0.64
N PRO A 21 20.89 28.18 -0.69
CA PRO A 21 20.66 27.47 -1.95
C PRO A 21 19.27 27.86 -2.47
N GLN A 22 19.22 28.51 -3.63
CA GLN A 22 17.97 28.85 -4.30
C GLN A 22 17.31 27.56 -4.78
N THR A 23 16.38 27.02 -3.99
CA THR A 23 15.65 25.77 -4.28
C THR A 23 14.71 25.88 -5.49
N PHE A 24 14.55 27.08 -6.08
CA PHE A 24 13.67 27.33 -7.23
C PHE A 24 14.34 27.19 -8.59
N GLN A 25 15.67 27.32 -8.68
CA GLN A 25 16.39 27.17 -9.95
C GLN A 25 17.14 25.85 -9.99
N VAL A 26 16.69 24.95 -10.86
CA VAL A 26 17.53 23.85 -11.32
C VAL A 26 18.65 24.48 -12.16
N VAL A 27 19.88 24.48 -11.65
CA VAL A 27 21.05 24.98 -12.39
C VAL A 27 21.31 24.05 -13.57
N ARG A 28 20.78 24.40 -14.74
CA ARG A 28 20.97 23.66 -15.98
C ARG A 28 22.26 24.14 -16.64
N ARG A 29 23.39 23.51 -16.29
CA ARG A 29 24.64 23.72 -17.04
C ARG A 29 24.49 23.10 -18.43
N GLY A 30 24.57 23.93 -19.46
CA GLY A 30 24.63 23.48 -20.85
C GLY A 30 25.82 22.56 -21.07
N GLU A 31 25.62 21.54 -21.92
CA GLU A 31 26.66 20.64 -22.44
C GLU A 31 27.30 19.65 -21.45
N VAL A 32 26.55 19.12 -20.49
CA VAL A 32 26.89 17.81 -19.90
C VAL A 32 26.31 16.74 -20.83
N LYS A 33 27.15 15.81 -21.33
CA LYS A 33 26.69 14.61 -22.04
C LYS A 33 25.67 13.90 -21.16
N ARG A 34 24.38 14.00 -21.51
CA ARG A 34 23.32 13.27 -20.80
C ARG A 34 23.55 11.79 -20.96
N SER A 35 23.20 11.03 -19.93
CA SER A 35 23.12 9.59 -20.07
C SER A 35 22.09 9.26 -21.16
N ARG A 36 22.30 8.16 -21.89
CA ARG A 36 21.37 7.69 -22.95
C ARG A 36 19.92 7.57 -22.43
N ILE A 37 19.76 7.31 -21.13
CA ILE A 37 18.48 7.18 -20.41
C ILE A 37 17.76 8.53 -20.24
N GLU A 38 18.49 9.60 -19.89
CA GLU A 38 17.96 10.97 -19.74
C GLU A 38 17.55 11.64 -21.07
N VAL A 39 17.76 10.96 -22.21
CA VAL A 39 17.35 11.44 -23.54
C VAL A 39 15.88 11.11 -23.83
N VAL A 40 15.29 10.12 -23.13
CA VAL A 40 13.89 9.69 -23.38
C VAL A 40 12.89 10.78 -23.01
N ILE A 41 13.07 11.40 -21.85
CA ILE A 41 12.23 12.53 -21.43
C ILE A 41 12.89 13.83 -21.89
N PRO A 42 12.21 14.66 -22.69
CA PRO A 42 12.77 15.92 -23.15
C PRO A 42 13.00 16.88 -21.99
N VAL A 43 13.99 17.77 -22.11
CA VAL A 43 14.17 18.84 -21.13
C VAL A 43 13.15 19.93 -21.34
N VAL A 44 12.67 20.50 -20.23
CA VAL A 44 11.72 21.62 -20.27
C VAL A 44 12.34 22.75 -21.05
N GLN A 45 11.75 23.03 -22.20
CA GLN A 45 12.15 24.13 -23.05
C GLN A 45 10.90 24.77 -23.64
N THR A 46 10.82 26.09 -23.50
CA THR A 46 9.78 26.94 -24.04
C THR A 46 10.43 27.87 -25.06
N SER A 47 9.94 27.83 -26.30
CA SER A 47 10.48 28.68 -27.37
C SER A 47 9.43 29.64 -27.87
N ARG A 48 9.84 30.84 -28.32
CA ARG A 48 8.95 31.86 -28.89
C ARG A 48 7.87 32.32 -27.90
N VAL A 49 8.28 32.56 -26.66
CA VAL A 49 7.40 33.11 -25.62
C VAL A 49 6.85 34.45 -26.09
N LYS A 50 5.53 34.63 -26.01
CA LYS A 50 4.89 35.92 -26.36
C LYS A 50 5.35 37.02 -25.41
N SER A 51 5.37 38.27 -25.87
CA SER A 51 5.90 39.41 -25.08
C SER A 51 5.22 39.60 -23.71
N ASP A 52 3.97 39.17 -23.54
CA ASP A 52 3.22 39.28 -22.29
C ASP A 52 3.28 38.02 -21.41
N PHE A 53 3.97 36.97 -21.87
CA PHE A 53 4.08 35.66 -21.23
C PHE A 53 5.50 35.42 -20.69
N THR A 54 5.63 34.44 -19.80
CA THR A 54 6.89 34.03 -19.17
C THR A 54 7.06 32.52 -19.30
N SER A 55 8.29 32.06 -19.52
CA SER A 55 8.62 30.64 -19.51
C SER A 55 8.79 30.11 -18.08
N LEU A 56 8.55 28.81 -17.85
CA LEU A 56 8.80 28.18 -16.55
C LEU A 56 10.27 28.29 -16.13
N GLU A 57 11.17 28.32 -17.10
CA GLU A 57 12.61 28.40 -16.92
C GLU A 57 13.08 29.77 -16.38
N GLU A 58 12.29 30.81 -16.58
CA GLU A 58 12.59 32.18 -16.13
C GLU A 58 12.18 32.44 -14.68
N ILE A 59 11.39 31.56 -14.08
CA ILE A 59 10.83 31.73 -12.74
C ILE A 59 11.92 31.53 -11.69
N ARG A 60 12.10 32.53 -10.80
CA ARG A 60 13.22 32.53 -9.84
C ARG A 60 12.82 32.33 -8.38
N SER A 61 11.53 32.49 -8.06
CA SER A 61 11.04 32.37 -6.68
C SER A 61 9.55 32.03 -6.63
N ALA A 62 9.07 31.61 -5.46
CA ALA A 62 7.64 31.36 -5.22
C ALA A 62 6.79 32.61 -5.47
N ASN A 63 7.27 33.80 -5.08
CA ASN A 63 6.53 35.05 -5.29
C ASN A 63 6.44 35.40 -6.78
N ASP A 64 7.54 35.17 -7.52
CA ASP A 64 7.59 35.35 -8.98
C ASP A 64 6.65 34.38 -9.71
N PHE A 65 6.58 33.12 -9.25
CA PHE A 65 5.62 32.13 -9.75
C PHE A 65 4.17 32.57 -9.56
N VAL A 66 3.81 33.02 -8.36
CA VAL A 66 2.42 33.44 -8.04
C VAL A 66 2.03 34.70 -8.82
N GLN A 67 2.94 35.66 -8.97
CA GLN A 67 2.67 36.91 -9.69
C GLN A 67 2.46 36.72 -11.20
N LYS A 68 3.04 35.67 -11.77
CA LYS A 68 3.01 35.39 -13.21
C LYS A 68 2.16 34.19 -13.58
N LEU A 69 1.42 33.62 -12.63
CA LEU A 69 0.74 32.34 -12.77
C LEU A 69 -0.19 32.25 -14.00
N ASP A 70 -0.86 33.36 -14.31
CA ASP A 70 -1.77 33.56 -15.46
C ASP A 70 -1.04 33.77 -16.79
N ARG A 71 0.26 34.08 -16.74
CA ARG A 71 1.11 34.44 -17.89
C ARG A 71 2.20 33.42 -18.17
N ILE A 72 2.21 32.28 -17.48
CA ILE A 72 3.17 31.22 -17.76
C ILE A 72 2.77 30.49 -19.04
N GLU A 73 3.70 30.35 -19.97
CA GLU A 73 3.52 29.56 -21.18
C GLU A 73 3.99 28.11 -20.96
N MET A 74 3.23 27.15 -21.50
CA MET A 74 3.56 25.73 -21.36
C MET A 74 4.83 25.37 -22.15
N PRO A 75 5.62 24.41 -21.67
CA PRO A 75 6.77 23.89 -22.43
C PRO A 75 6.34 23.35 -23.80
N ASN A 76 7.24 23.45 -24.77
CA ASN A 76 7.01 22.93 -26.12
C ASN A 76 6.65 21.44 -26.09
N GLN A 77 7.40 20.67 -25.29
CA GLN A 77 7.18 19.25 -25.07
C GLN A 77 6.64 19.01 -23.66
N VAL A 78 5.35 18.69 -23.55
CA VAL A 78 4.67 18.51 -22.26
C VAL A 78 5.25 17.32 -21.48
N ALA A 79 5.80 16.32 -22.15
CA ALA A 79 6.50 15.20 -21.51
C ALA A 79 7.65 15.64 -20.59
N ALA A 80 8.26 16.81 -20.84
CA ALA A 80 9.28 17.37 -19.97
C ALA A 80 8.76 17.69 -18.56
N ALA A 81 7.44 17.93 -18.45
CA ALA A 81 6.78 18.10 -17.17
C ALA A 81 6.72 16.82 -16.37
N LEU A 82 7.06 15.64 -16.92
CA LEU A 82 7.22 14.42 -16.13
C LEU A 82 8.45 14.53 -15.24
N ALA A 83 9.59 15.01 -15.74
CA ALA A 83 10.85 15.02 -14.99
C ALA A 83 11.12 16.32 -14.22
N ASP A 84 10.49 17.44 -14.57
CA ASP A 84 10.73 18.74 -13.94
C ASP A 84 9.68 19.06 -12.84
N PRO A 85 10.08 19.17 -11.56
CA PRO A 85 9.12 19.37 -10.46
C PRO A 85 8.31 20.67 -10.53
N LEU A 86 8.86 21.74 -11.10
CA LEU A 86 8.15 23.01 -11.23
C LEU A 86 7.08 22.91 -12.32
N ALA A 87 7.42 22.31 -13.45
CA ALA A 87 6.48 22.02 -14.53
C ALA A 87 5.39 21.03 -14.09
N GLN A 88 5.72 20.00 -13.29
CA GLN A 88 4.73 19.11 -12.67
C GLN A 88 3.71 19.91 -11.85
N ARG A 89 4.18 20.73 -10.90
CA ARG A 89 3.31 21.53 -10.02
C ARG A 89 2.44 22.49 -10.81
N TYR A 90 3.01 23.13 -11.83
CA TYR A 90 2.29 24.04 -12.70
C TYR A 90 1.18 23.32 -13.48
N LEU A 91 1.47 22.14 -14.07
CA LEU A 91 0.50 21.34 -14.80
C LEU A 91 -0.67 20.90 -13.90
N VAL A 92 -0.36 20.44 -12.69
CA VAL A 92 -1.37 20.05 -11.69
C VAL A 92 -2.22 21.24 -11.25
N PHE A 93 -1.60 22.41 -11.07
CA PHE A 93 -2.30 23.60 -10.58
C PHE A 93 -3.21 24.23 -11.64
N VAL A 94 -2.70 24.41 -12.87
CA VAL A 94 -3.41 25.11 -13.95
C VAL A 94 -4.49 24.25 -14.60
N ARG A 95 -4.41 22.91 -14.46
CA ARG A 95 -5.41 21.97 -14.99
C ARG A 95 -5.70 22.19 -16.48
N ASN A 96 -4.68 22.51 -17.26
CA ASN A 96 -4.82 22.78 -18.70
C ASN A 96 -5.17 21.47 -19.44
N GLU A 97 -6.42 21.32 -19.88
CA GLU A 97 -6.89 20.13 -20.58
C GLU A 97 -6.07 19.78 -21.83
N GLY A 98 -5.64 20.80 -22.58
CA GLY A 98 -4.83 20.61 -23.79
C GLY A 98 -3.43 20.07 -23.47
N ALA A 99 -2.83 20.51 -22.37
CA ALA A 99 -1.57 19.95 -21.89
C ALA A 99 -1.75 18.51 -21.39
N THR A 100 -2.80 18.24 -20.61
CA THR A 100 -3.11 16.88 -20.12
C THR A 100 -3.32 15.90 -21.27
N ARG A 101 -4.09 16.27 -22.31
CA ARG A 101 -4.30 15.42 -23.49
C ARG A 101 -3.00 15.17 -24.27
N ARG A 102 -2.13 16.18 -24.39
CA ARG A 102 -0.81 16.00 -25.02
C ARG A 102 0.09 15.07 -24.22
N LEU A 103 0.04 15.14 -22.89
CA LEU A 103 0.77 14.22 -22.03
C LEU A 103 0.26 12.79 -22.16
N GLU A 104 -1.06 12.60 -22.13
CA GLU A 104 -1.70 11.28 -22.35
C GLU A 104 -1.32 10.70 -23.71
N SER A 105 -1.39 11.48 -24.79
CA SER A 105 -1.01 11.02 -26.13
C SER A 105 0.46 10.65 -26.23
N TRP A 106 1.34 11.39 -25.54
CA TRP A 106 2.77 11.05 -25.49
C TRP A 106 3.01 9.75 -24.72
N LEU A 107 2.36 9.58 -23.58
CA LEU A 107 2.44 8.35 -22.78
C LEU A 107 1.92 7.13 -23.56
N ASP A 108 0.79 7.28 -24.24
CA ASP A 108 0.20 6.18 -25.05
C ASP A 108 1.17 5.75 -26.16
N SER A 109 1.73 6.73 -26.88
CA SER A 109 2.72 6.44 -27.95
C SER A 109 3.99 5.77 -27.38
N PHE A 110 4.51 6.29 -26.26
CA PHE A 110 5.70 5.73 -25.61
C PHE A 110 5.48 4.28 -25.17
N PHE A 111 4.35 3.99 -24.50
CA PHE A 111 4.05 2.65 -24.03
C PHE A 111 3.71 1.68 -25.16
N GLU A 112 3.07 2.13 -26.25
CA GLU A 112 2.83 1.30 -27.43
C GLU A 112 4.15 0.87 -28.08
N ASP A 113 5.09 1.81 -28.27
CA ASP A 113 6.42 1.53 -28.79
C ASP A 113 7.17 0.55 -27.89
N GLU A 114 7.10 0.73 -26.58
CA GLU A 114 7.81 -0.12 -25.63
C GLU A 114 7.23 -1.54 -25.56
N VAL A 115 5.90 -1.69 -25.57
CA VAL A 115 5.28 -3.01 -25.65
C VAL A 115 5.62 -3.71 -26.97
N ALA A 116 5.64 -2.99 -28.09
CA ALA A 116 6.02 -3.55 -29.38
C ALA A 116 7.48 -4.04 -29.39
N ARG A 117 8.39 -3.28 -28.76
CA ARG A 117 9.80 -3.69 -28.60
C ARG A 117 9.96 -4.94 -27.75
N ILE A 118 9.24 -5.01 -26.62
CA ILE A 118 9.30 -6.18 -25.73
C ILE A 118 8.81 -7.43 -26.47
N GLN A 119 7.75 -7.31 -27.27
CA GLN A 119 7.24 -8.41 -28.09
C GLN A 119 8.23 -8.83 -29.18
N ALA A 120 8.86 -7.88 -29.89
CA ALA A 120 9.88 -8.18 -30.90
C ALA A 120 11.12 -8.87 -30.30
N ARG A 121 11.49 -8.54 -29.05
CA ARG A 121 12.58 -9.20 -28.34
C ARG A 121 12.28 -10.67 -28.03
N GLU A 122 11.04 -10.98 -27.66
CA GLU A 122 10.61 -12.37 -27.41
C GLU A 122 10.63 -13.21 -28.69
N GLU A 123 10.43 -12.58 -29.85
CA GLU A 123 10.48 -13.22 -31.18
C GLU A 123 11.92 -13.38 -31.73
N GLY A 124 12.93 -12.84 -31.04
CA GLY A 124 14.35 -13.00 -31.36
C GLY A 124 14.92 -12.00 -32.37
N ASP A 125 14.20 -10.90 -32.65
CA ASP A 125 14.53 -9.95 -33.72
C ASP A 125 15.40 -8.75 -33.28
N ASP A 126 15.75 -8.60 -32.00
CA ASP A 126 16.60 -7.48 -31.52
C ASP A 126 17.53 -7.86 -30.34
N GLU A 127 18.85 -7.69 -30.53
CA GLU A 127 19.93 -7.94 -29.55
C GLU A 127 20.38 -6.65 -28.81
N GLY A 128 19.78 -5.48 -29.07
CA GLY A 128 20.51 -4.21 -28.90
C GLY A 128 20.09 -3.20 -27.82
N ASN A 129 19.05 -3.41 -27.00
CA ASN A 129 18.52 -2.29 -26.19
C ASN A 129 18.16 -2.61 -24.72
N ASP A 130 18.52 -1.67 -23.83
CA ASP A 130 18.45 -1.80 -22.37
C ASP A 130 17.03 -1.54 -21.83
N PRO A 131 16.51 -2.37 -20.90
CA PRO A 131 15.20 -2.18 -20.23
C PRO A 131 15.14 -0.93 -19.32
N GLU A 132 16.24 -0.19 -19.22
CA GLU A 132 16.43 0.97 -18.35
C GLU A 132 15.54 2.17 -18.73
N HIS A 133 15.10 2.26 -19.99
CA HIS A 133 14.23 3.34 -20.46
C HIS A 133 12.82 3.25 -19.88
N LEU A 134 12.23 2.04 -19.86
CA LEU A 134 10.92 1.81 -19.27
C LEU A 134 10.96 2.08 -17.76
N GLU A 135 11.97 1.53 -17.06
CA GLU A 135 12.14 1.73 -15.62
C GLU A 135 12.24 3.22 -15.25
N TYR A 136 13.05 3.99 -15.98
CA TYR A 136 13.17 5.44 -15.77
C TYR A 136 11.83 6.18 -15.93
N VAL A 137 11.06 5.89 -16.99
CA VAL A 137 9.77 6.55 -17.20
C VAL A 137 8.76 6.15 -16.13
N LEU A 138 8.73 4.88 -15.72
CA LEU A 138 7.86 4.40 -14.64
C LEU A 138 8.20 5.10 -13.31
N ASP A 139 9.47 5.22 -12.95
CA ASP A 139 9.91 5.90 -11.72
C ASP A 139 9.47 7.36 -11.68
N VAL A 140 9.65 8.07 -12.80
CA VAL A 140 9.21 9.46 -12.94
C VAL A 140 7.69 9.58 -12.84
N LEU A 141 6.95 8.64 -13.44
CA LEU A 141 5.48 8.59 -13.35
C LEU A 141 4.98 8.32 -11.93
N ILE A 142 5.63 7.41 -11.19
CA ILE A 142 5.33 7.16 -9.78
C ILE A 142 5.51 8.44 -8.97
N GLY A 143 6.58 9.20 -9.21
CA GLY A 143 6.80 10.50 -8.60
C GLY A 143 5.68 11.51 -8.89
N LEU A 144 5.21 11.57 -10.14
CA LEU A 144 4.08 12.41 -10.53
C LEU A 144 2.78 11.99 -9.83
N LEU A 145 2.49 10.68 -9.79
CA LEU A 145 1.28 10.13 -9.15
C LEU A 145 1.28 10.39 -7.65
N PHE A 146 2.42 10.21 -6.99
CA PHE A 146 2.59 10.55 -5.59
C PHE A 146 2.31 12.03 -5.32
N GLN A 147 2.83 12.93 -6.17
CA GLN A 147 2.60 14.36 -6.03
C GLN A 147 1.15 14.76 -6.32
N LEU A 148 0.52 14.16 -7.33
CA LEU A 148 -0.90 14.32 -7.63
C LEU A 148 -1.77 13.90 -6.45
N GLN A 149 -1.44 12.80 -5.79
CA GLN A 149 -2.16 12.32 -4.62
C GLN A 149 -2.04 13.32 -3.45
N LEU A 150 -0.83 13.81 -3.14
CA LEU A 150 -0.63 14.78 -2.06
C LEU A 150 -1.39 16.10 -2.31
N LEU A 151 -1.44 16.56 -3.56
CA LEU A 151 -2.15 17.79 -3.93
C LEU A 151 -3.67 17.58 -4.03
N GLY A 152 -4.11 16.42 -4.53
CA GLY A 152 -5.52 16.04 -4.67
C GLY A 152 -6.25 15.90 -3.33
N ILE A 153 -5.53 15.51 -2.26
CA ILE A 153 -6.07 15.49 -0.89
C ILE A 153 -6.45 16.90 -0.39
N VAL A 154 -5.86 17.97 -0.95
CA VAL A 154 -6.09 19.36 -0.51
C VAL A 154 -7.14 20.08 -1.36
N TYR A 155 -7.34 19.67 -2.62
CA TYR A 155 -8.21 20.37 -3.58
C TYR A 155 -9.32 19.45 -4.11
N ILE A 156 -10.30 19.20 -3.25
CA ILE A 156 -11.51 18.43 -3.55
C ILE A 156 -12.46 19.33 -4.34
N ASP A 157 -12.27 19.37 -5.66
CA ASP A 157 -13.34 19.73 -6.58
C ASP A 157 -13.33 18.76 -7.77
N SER A 158 -14.52 18.21 -8.01
CA SER A 158 -14.94 17.00 -8.74
C SER A 158 -14.51 16.79 -10.21
N VAL A 159 -13.40 17.36 -10.68
CA VAL A 159 -13.12 17.46 -12.13
C VAL A 159 -11.81 16.78 -12.58
N PHE A 160 -10.93 16.38 -11.66
CA PHE A 160 -9.86 15.42 -12.01
C PHE A 160 -10.27 14.06 -11.46
N PRO A 161 -10.48 13.03 -12.30
CA PRO A 161 -10.57 11.70 -11.75
C PRO A 161 -9.25 11.45 -11.02
N GLN A 162 -9.35 11.06 -9.76
CA GLN A 162 -8.26 10.64 -8.87
C GLN A 162 -7.64 9.32 -9.40
N SER A 163 -7.35 9.26 -10.69
CA SER A 163 -7.06 8.04 -11.42
C SER A 163 -5.73 8.19 -12.12
N MET A 164 -4.96 7.12 -12.04
CA MET A 164 -3.89 6.79 -12.97
C MET A 164 -4.23 7.23 -14.41
N PRO A 165 -3.28 7.87 -15.13
CA PRO A 165 -3.46 8.25 -16.53
C PRO A 165 -3.99 7.10 -17.38
N GLN A 166 -4.86 7.40 -18.35
CA GLN A 166 -5.52 6.37 -19.15
C GLN A 166 -4.51 5.57 -19.98
N ALA A 167 -3.47 6.23 -20.50
CA ALA A 167 -2.38 5.57 -21.21
C ALA A 167 -1.65 4.55 -20.32
N VAL A 168 -1.43 4.90 -19.05
CA VAL A 168 -0.78 4.01 -18.07
C VAL A 168 -1.69 2.83 -17.74
N ASP A 169 -2.99 3.07 -17.56
CA ASP A 169 -3.97 2.01 -17.31
C ASP A 169 -4.02 1.00 -18.47
N LYS A 170 -4.12 1.51 -19.70
CA LYS A 170 -4.12 0.71 -20.94
C LYS A 170 -2.82 -0.10 -21.06
N PHE A 171 -1.67 0.53 -20.80
CA PHE A 171 -0.37 -0.12 -20.78
C PHE A 171 -0.34 -1.28 -19.78
N LEU A 172 -0.67 -1.04 -18.50
CA LEU A 172 -0.62 -2.07 -17.46
C LEU A 172 -1.50 -3.28 -17.79
N ARG A 173 -2.74 -3.03 -18.24
CA ARG A 173 -3.67 -4.12 -18.62
C ARG A 173 -3.12 -4.98 -19.76
N LYS A 174 -2.43 -4.38 -20.73
CA LYS A 174 -1.84 -5.11 -21.87
C LYS A 174 -0.54 -5.80 -21.45
N TYR A 175 0.35 -5.09 -20.78
CA TYR A 175 1.68 -5.54 -20.42
C TYR A 175 1.66 -6.68 -19.40
N LEU A 176 0.78 -6.61 -18.38
CA LEU A 176 0.69 -7.66 -17.36
C LEU A 176 0.29 -9.04 -17.91
N LEU A 177 -0.32 -9.10 -19.10
CA LEU A 177 -0.71 -10.38 -19.72
C LEU A 177 0.49 -11.19 -20.24
N SER A 178 1.56 -10.51 -20.67
CA SER A 178 2.81 -11.11 -21.16
C SER A 178 4.00 -10.88 -20.21
N TRP A 179 3.82 -10.13 -19.13
CA TRP A 179 4.91 -9.76 -18.23
C TRP A 179 5.54 -10.99 -17.56
N ASN A 180 6.87 -11.04 -17.60
CA ASN A 180 7.68 -12.13 -17.02
C ASN A 180 7.75 -12.11 -15.48
N GLY A 181 7.18 -11.10 -14.84
CA GLY A 181 7.18 -10.95 -13.39
C GLY A 181 8.51 -10.45 -12.80
N HIS A 182 9.55 -10.23 -13.58
CA HIS A 182 10.89 -9.83 -13.13
C HIS A 182 11.26 -8.40 -13.57
N ASP A 183 10.97 -8.03 -14.81
CA ASP A 183 11.41 -6.77 -15.40
C ASP A 183 10.69 -5.58 -14.77
N SER A 184 11.45 -4.57 -14.34
CA SER A 184 10.94 -3.37 -13.65
C SER A 184 9.97 -3.69 -12.51
N ARG A 185 10.13 -4.84 -11.85
CA ARG A 185 9.17 -5.37 -10.85
C ARG A 185 8.83 -4.38 -9.75
N THR A 186 9.81 -3.67 -9.21
CA THR A 186 9.61 -2.65 -8.19
C THR A 186 8.72 -1.52 -8.71
N ALA A 187 9.07 -0.96 -9.86
CA ALA A 187 8.32 0.13 -10.48
C ALA A 187 6.89 -0.30 -10.87
N ILE A 188 6.71 -1.50 -11.44
CA ILE A 188 5.38 -2.03 -11.78
C ILE A 188 4.52 -2.23 -10.53
N LEU A 189 5.06 -2.84 -9.47
CA LEU A 189 4.31 -3.03 -8.22
C LEU A 189 3.93 -1.69 -7.59
N SER A 190 4.85 -0.73 -7.54
CA SER A 190 4.57 0.62 -7.02
C SER A 190 3.55 1.37 -7.87
N LEU A 191 3.58 1.21 -9.19
CA LEU A 191 2.58 1.81 -10.07
C LEU A 191 1.20 1.18 -9.86
N LEU A 192 1.14 -0.13 -9.63
CA LEU A 192 -0.09 -0.86 -9.35
C LEU A 192 -0.72 -0.52 -7.99
N GLU A 193 -0.02 0.18 -7.11
CA GLU A 193 -0.61 0.72 -5.87
C GLU A 193 -1.62 1.84 -6.16
N TYR A 194 -1.47 2.53 -7.31
CA TYR A 194 -2.30 3.67 -7.73
C TYR A 194 -3.46 3.28 -8.65
N ILE A 195 -3.76 1.98 -8.78
CA ILE A 195 -4.91 1.55 -9.60
C ILE A 195 -6.22 2.14 -9.06
N PRO A 196 -7.13 2.59 -9.93
CA PRO A 196 -8.37 3.22 -9.51
C PRO A 196 -9.28 2.21 -8.79
N ILE A 197 -10.00 2.69 -7.78
CA ILE A 197 -11.03 1.92 -7.09
C ILE A 197 -12.17 1.65 -8.09
N GLN A 198 -12.46 0.37 -8.32
CA GLN A 198 -13.50 -0.11 -9.23
C GLN A 198 -14.07 -1.43 -8.70
N GLU A 199 -14.98 -2.07 -9.44
CA GLU A 199 -15.55 -3.36 -9.02
C GLU A 199 -14.46 -4.45 -8.89
N TYR A 200 -14.58 -5.30 -7.87
CA TYR A 200 -13.63 -6.36 -7.57
C TYR A 200 -13.35 -7.29 -8.76
N ASN A 201 -14.39 -7.68 -9.51
CA ASN A 201 -14.24 -8.60 -10.64
C ASN A 201 -13.35 -8.01 -11.74
N THR A 202 -13.54 -6.72 -12.03
CA THR A 202 -12.73 -5.96 -12.99
C THR A 202 -11.29 -5.86 -12.52
N LEU A 203 -11.04 -5.54 -11.24
CA LEU A 203 -9.68 -5.51 -10.67
C LEU A 203 -9.01 -6.87 -10.76
N ARG A 204 -9.76 -7.92 -10.40
CA ARG A 204 -9.27 -9.28 -10.35
C ARG A 204 -8.86 -9.79 -11.73
N GLN A 205 -9.69 -9.55 -12.74
CA GLN A 205 -9.41 -10.01 -14.11
C GLN A 205 -8.28 -9.23 -14.77
N ASN A 206 -8.25 -7.90 -14.60
CA ASN A 206 -7.33 -7.04 -15.33
C ASN A 206 -5.95 -6.90 -14.67
N TYR A 207 -5.85 -7.03 -13.34
CA TYR A 207 -4.58 -6.80 -12.62
C TYR A 207 -4.20 -7.97 -11.73
N PHE A 208 -5.07 -8.39 -10.79
CA PHE A 208 -4.65 -9.35 -9.76
C PHE A 208 -4.32 -10.73 -10.31
N ILE A 209 -5.13 -11.29 -11.22
CA ILE A 209 -4.83 -12.59 -11.82
C ILE A 209 -3.54 -12.55 -12.67
N PRO A 210 -3.37 -11.61 -13.63
CA PRO A 210 -2.14 -11.52 -14.41
C PRO A 210 -0.89 -11.32 -13.53
N LEU A 211 -0.98 -10.41 -12.57
CA LEU A 211 0.10 -10.10 -11.61
C LEU A 211 0.53 -11.35 -10.82
N GLU A 212 -0.44 -12.03 -10.21
CA GLU A 212 -0.17 -13.21 -9.43
C GLU A 212 0.35 -14.36 -10.27
N LYS A 213 -0.16 -14.54 -11.49
CA LYS A 213 0.33 -15.57 -12.42
C LYS A 213 1.80 -15.33 -12.79
N ALA A 214 2.21 -14.07 -12.94
CA ALA A 214 3.57 -13.70 -13.29
C ALA A 214 4.56 -13.86 -12.11
N ILE A 215 4.13 -13.57 -10.89
CA ILE A 215 5.04 -13.51 -9.72
C ILE A 215 4.95 -14.76 -8.82
N LEU A 216 3.75 -15.29 -8.57
CA LEU A 216 3.58 -16.36 -7.59
C LEU A 216 4.26 -17.64 -8.08
N THR A 217 5.21 -18.10 -7.28
CA THR A 217 5.84 -19.42 -7.42
C THR A 217 5.63 -20.20 -6.12
N ASP A 218 6.11 -21.44 -6.05
CA ASP A 218 6.09 -22.19 -4.80
C ASP A 218 6.99 -21.54 -3.71
N GLN A 219 7.90 -20.64 -4.11
CA GLN A 219 8.79 -19.95 -3.19
C GLN A 219 8.03 -18.97 -2.29
N ARG A 220 8.30 -19.02 -0.98
CA ARG A 220 7.66 -18.15 -0.01
C ARG A 220 7.95 -16.66 -0.25
N GLU A 221 9.14 -16.33 -0.74
CA GLU A 221 9.56 -14.96 -1.00
C GLU A 221 8.64 -14.25 -2.00
N THR A 222 8.19 -14.96 -3.04
CA THR A 222 7.23 -14.42 -4.01
C THR A 222 5.85 -14.19 -3.40
N LYS A 223 5.41 -15.08 -2.50
CA LYS A 223 4.15 -14.94 -1.75
C LYS A 223 4.21 -13.73 -0.81
N ILE A 224 5.34 -13.53 -0.11
CA ILE A 224 5.56 -12.36 0.76
C ILE A 224 5.54 -11.06 -0.05
N LEU A 225 6.18 -11.05 -1.22
CA LEU A 225 6.19 -9.88 -2.10
C LEU A 225 4.78 -9.46 -2.51
N ILE A 226 3.94 -10.41 -2.94
CA ILE A 226 2.54 -10.12 -3.29
C ILE A 226 1.73 -9.69 -2.06
N LEU A 227 1.99 -10.26 -0.88
CA LEU A 227 1.33 -9.81 0.35
C LEU A 227 1.68 -8.35 0.68
N GLN A 228 2.95 -7.96 0.51
CA GLN A 228 3.39 -6.57 0.70
C GLN A 228 2.72 -5.63 -0.30
N TYR A 229 2.62 -6.04 -1.57
CA TYR A 229 1.86 -5.28 -2.57
C TYR A 229 0.40 -5.07 -2.13
N TYR A 230 -0.29 -6.13 -1.69
CA TYR A 230 -1.66 -5.99 -1.20
C TYR A 230 -1.75 -5.08 0.03
N SER A 231 -0.80 -5.16 0.97
CA SER A 231 -0.71 -4.23 2.10
C SER A 231 -0.64 -2.77 1.62
N SER A 232 0.29 -2.46 0.70
CA SER A 232 0.46 -1.11 0.17
C SER A 232 -0.79 -0.61 -0.54
N LEU A 233 -1.41 -1.46 -1.38
CA LEU A 233 -2.64 -1.13 -2.08
C LEU A 233 -3.79 -0.82 -1.10
N ILE A 234 -3.96 -1.65 -0.07
CA ILE A 234 -4.98 -1.48 0.97
C ILE A 234 -4.75 -0.18 1.75
N GLN A 235 -3.49 0.14 2.10
CA GLN A 235 -3.15 1.39 2.78
C GLN A 235 -3.38 2.62 1.89
N HIS A 236 -3.01 2.53 0.61
CA HIS A 236 -3.22 3.59 -0.37
C HIS A 236 -4.71 3.89 -0.54
N TRP A 237 -5.51 2.86 -0.81
CA TRP A 237 -6.97 2.99 -0.89
C TRP A 237 -7.57 3.45 0.43
N GLY A 238 -7.09 2.96 1.57
CA GLY A 238 -7.50 3.44 2.89
C GLY A 238 -7.33 4.94 3.04
N SER A 239 -6.22 5.49 2.54
CA SER A 239 -5.95 6.93 2.54
C SER A 239 -6.91 7.70 1.62
N VAL A 240 -7.17 7.18 0.41
CA VAL A 240 -8.13 7.76 -0.55
C VAL A 240 -9.55 7.77 0.02
N ILE A 241 -9.99 6.66 0.61
CA ILE A 241 -11.32 6.49 1.20
C ILE A 241 -11.51 7.44 2.38
N ARG A 242 -10.48 7.62 3.21
CA ARG A 242 -10.51 8.58 4.32
C ARG A 242 -10.64 10.02 3.84
N ALA A 243 -9.95 10.38 2.76
CA ALA A 243 -10.05 11.70 2.16
C ALA A 243 -11.39 11.92 1.44
N THR A 244 -12.02 10.85 0.94
CA THR A 244 -13.26 10.91 0.15
C THR A 244 -14.32 9.95 0.73
N PRO A 245 -15.11 10.37 1.72
CA PRO A 245 -16.09 9.49 2.39
C PRO A 245 -17.26 9.05 1.50
N SER A 246 -17.56 9.77 0.42
CA SER A 246 -18.68 9.52 -0.49
C SER A 246 -18.23 8.97 -1.85
N LEU A 247 -17.38 7.94 -1.85
CA LEU A 247 -16.91 7.29 -3.07
C LEU A 247 -18.01 6.42 -3.70
N PHE A 248 -18.14 6.52 -5.02
CA PHE A 248 -18.91 5.60 -5.85
C PHE A 248 -18.01 5.11 -6.99
N PRO A 249 -17.91 3.79 -7.24
CA PRO A 249 -18.54 2.68 -6.54
C PRO A 249 -17.99 2.44 -5.12
N VAL A 250 -18.72 1.67 -4.29
CA VAL A 250 -18.23 1.26 -2.96
C VAL A 250 -16.92 0.48 -3.14
N PRO A 251 -15.83 0.88 -2.45
CA PRO A 251 -14.55 0.20 -2.57
C PRO A 251 -14.64 -1.29 -2.19
N PRO A 252 -14.11 -2.22 -3.00
CA PRO A 252 -14.15 -3.66 -2.71
C PRO A 252 -13.10 -4.09 -1.67
N LEU A 253 -12.91 -3.27 -0.64
CA LEU A 253 -11.86 -3.44 0.36
C LEU A 253 -11.97 -4.79 1.08
N PRO A 254 -13.17 -5.27 1.51
CA PRO A 254 -13.29 -6.59 2.14
C PRO A 254 -12.84 -7.75 1.24
N GLN A 255 -13.11 -7.68 -0.06
CA GLN A 255 -12.72 -8.72 -1.02
C GLN A 255 -11.22 -8.71 -1.29
N VAL A 256 -10.59 -7.54 -1.33
CA VAL A 256 -9.12 -7.42 -1.46
C VAL A 256 -8.43 -7.92 -0.20
N ILE A 257 -8.92 -7.54 0.99
CA ILE A 257 -8.42 -8.05 2.26
C ILE A 257 -8.56 -9.58 2.31
N GLY A 258 -9.73 -10.13 1.97
CA GLY A 258 -9.94 -11.58 1.95
C GLY A 258 -8.99 -12.33 1.01
N ARG A 259 -8.62 -11.73 -0.14
CA ARG A 259 -7.60 -12.30 -1.04
C ARG A 259 -6.21 -12.28 -0.42
N ALA A 260 -5.83 -11.17 0.21
CA ALA A 260 -4.56 -11.03 0.93
C ALA A 260 -4.48 -12.00 2.12
N GLU A 261 -5.58 -12.27 2.81
CA GLU A 261 -5.64 -13.25 3.91
C GLU A 261 -5.41 -14.68 3.43
N LEU A 262 -5.96 -15.07 2.28
CA LEU A 262 -5.68 -16.40 1.70
C LEU A 262 -4.18 -16.56 1.40
N LEU A 263 -3.54 -15.50 0.91
CA LEU A 263 -2.11 -15.49 0.67
C LEU A 263 -1.30 -15.55 1.98
N ALA A 264 -1.72 -14.80 3.00
CA ALA A 264 -1.14 -14.85 4.33
C ALA A 264 -1.21 -16.27 4.92
N LEU A 265 -2.34 -16.97 4.76
CA LEU A 265 -2.50 -18.34 5.22
C LEU A 265 -1.52 -19.27 4.50
N THR A 266 -1.45 -19.15 3.17
CA THR A 266 -0.53 -19.91 2.34
C THR A 266 0.93 -19.68 2.75
N ILE A 267 1.31 -18.46 3.16
CA ILE A 267 2.66 -18.12 3.65
C ILE A 267 2.97 -18.85 4.96
N LEU A 268 2.02 -18.92 5.89
CA LEU A 268 2.18 -19.59 7.19
C LEU A 268 2.24 -21.12 7.04
N GLU A 269 1.47 -21.68 6.10
CA GLU A 269 1.44 -23.12 5.82
C GLU A 269 2.63 -23.60 4.97
N SER A 270 3.24 -22.70 4.18
CA SER A 270 4.43 -23.04 3.38
C SER A 270 5.60 -23.41 4.29
N PRO A 271 6.37 -24.48 4.00
CA PRO A 271 7.51 -24.89 4.81
C PRO A 271 8.63 -23.84 4.81
N GLN A 272 9.37 -23.73 5.91
CA GLN A 272 10.54 -22.85 5.96
C GLN A 272 11.56 -23.35 4.93
N GLY A 273 11.82 -22.53 3.90
CA GLY A 273 12.86 -22.81 2.92
C GLY A 273 14.21 -23.06 3.61
N PRO A 274 15.12 -23.81 2.99
CA PRO A 274 16.44 -24.07 3.57
C PRO A 274 17.09 -22.74 3.96
N LYS A 275 17.69 -22.68 5.16
CA LYS A 275 18.43 -21.51 5.65
C LYS A 275 19.49 -21.17 4.60
N GLY A 276 19.22 -20.16 3.78
CA GLY A 276 20.12 -19.76 2.71
C GLY A 276 21.45 -19.29 3.31
N ASN A 277 22.53 -19.49 2.58
CA ASN A 277 23.87 -19.05 2.95
C ASN A 277 23.93 -17.50 2.95
N GLY A 278 23.48 -16.90 4.05
CA GLY A 278 24.12 -15.76 4.72
C GLY A 278 24.39 -14.46 3.96
N THR A 279 23.61 -14.02 2.98
CA THR A 279 23.87 -12.72 2.32
C THR A 279 22.71 -11.74 2.23
N ASN A 280 21.44 -12.14 2.40
CA ASN A 280 20.31 -11.20 2.46
C ASN A 280 19.33 -11.58 3.58
N PRO A 281 18.88 -10.62 4.43
CA PRO A 281 17.89 -10.88 5.46
C PRO A 281 16.55 -11.21 4.79
N LYS A 282 16.21 -12.50 4.71
CA LYS A 282 14.89 -12.93 4.25
C LYS A 282 13.88 -12.61 5.34
N ILE A 283 12.86 -11.81 5.01
CA ILE A 283 11.76 -11.50 5.93
C ILE A 283 11.07 -12.81 6.32
N SER A 284 10.93 -13.07 7.62
CA SER A 284 10.19 -14.23 8.10
C SER A 284 8.74 -14.16 7.61
N GLY A 285 8.19 -15.26 7.09
CA GLY A 285 6.79 -15.32 6.66
C GLY A 285 5.82 -14.92 7.77
N THR A 286 6.07 -15.35 9.01
CA THR A 286 5.26 -14.96 10.18
C THR A 286 5.32 -13.46 10.46
N LEU A 287 6.49 -12.83 10.26
CA LEU A 287 6.66 -11.39 10.45
C LEU A 287 5.96 -10.59 9.35
N ALA A 288 6.01 -11.05 8.09
CA ALA A 288 5.30 -10.41 6.98
C ALA A 288 3.79 -10.42 7.21
N VAL A 289 3.23 -11.55 7.67
CA VAL A 289 1.81 -11.67 8.00
C VAL A 289 1.42 -10.80 9.20
N LEU A 290 2.25 -10.72 10.25
CA LEU A 290 2.00 -9.82 11.37
C LEU A 290 2.02 -8.34 10.96
N ARG A 291 2.93 -7.96 10.05
CA ARG A 291 2.99 -6.60 9.53
C ARG A 291 1.71 -6.26 8.77
N PHE A 292 1.23 -7.15 7.89
CA PHE A 292 -0.05 -6.99 7.21
C PHE A 292 -1.21 -6.75 8.19
N TYR A 293 -1.30 -7.52 9.28
CA TYR A 293 -2.36 -7.30 10.27
C TYR A 293 -2.19 -6.02 11.10
N THR A 294 -0.95 -5.58 11.30
CA THR A 294 -0.66 -4.29 11.94
C THR A 294 -1.12 -3.13 11.06
N ASP A 295 -0.82 -3.22 9.76
CA ASP A 295 -1.27 -2.25 8.74
C ASP A 295 -2.81 -2.19 8.66
N LEU A 296 -3.49 -3.34 8.74
CA LEU A 296 -4.96 -3.40 8.82
C LEU A 296 -5.52 -2.79 10.10
N ALA A 297 -4.84 -2.98 11.24
CA ALA A 297 -5.27 -2.41 12.51
C ALA A 297 -5.29 -0.88 12.46
N GLU A 298 -4.27 -0.28 11.83
CA GLU A 298 -4.22 1.18 11.60
C GLU A 298 -5.40 1.64 10.73
N LEU A 299 -5.68 0.94 9.64
CA LEU A 299 -6.80 1.25 8.76
C LEU A 299 -8.15 1.19 9.49
N PHE A 300 -8.37 0.14 10.28
CA PHE A 300 -9.61 -0.10 11.00
C PHE A 300 -9.85 0.87 12.16
N HIS A 301 -8.85 1.64 12.60
CA HIS A 301 -9.07 2.73 13.54
C HIS A 301 -10.08 3.76 12.99
N HIS A 302 -10.17 3.90 11.66
CA HIS A 302 -11.05 4.83 10.98
C HIS A 302 -12.42 4.25 10.59
N ALA A 303 -12.70 2.99 10.92
CA ALA A 303 -13.97 2.33 10.57
C ALA A 303 -15.21 3.00 11.20
N SER A 304 -15.05 3.59 12.39
CA SER A 304 -16.16 4.27 13.09
C SER A 304 -16.56 5.59 12.42
N THR A 305 -15.62 6.27 11.75
CA THR A 305 -15.86 7.57 11.11
C THR A 305 -16.18 7.44 9.62
N ASN A 306 -15.90 6.29 9.00
CA ASN A 306 -16.09 6.08 7.57
C ASN A 306 -16.74 4.71 7.28
N GLY A 307 -18.00 4.73 6.82
CA GLY A 307 -18.78 3.51 6.56
C GLY A 307 -18.27 2.63 5.41
N ASN A 308 -17.34 3.14 4.58
CA ASN A 308 -16.69 2.35 3.51
C ASN A 308 -15.51 1.52 4.03
N ILE A 309 -15.01 1.80 5.25
CA ILE A 309 -13.98 1.01 5.91
C ILE A 309 -14.67 0.01 6.83
N ARG A 310 -14.85 -1.21 6.35
CA ARG A 310 -15.44 -2.30 7.14
C ARG A 310 -14.36 -3.19 7.73
N ILE A 311 -14.49 -3.48 9.02
CA ILE A 311 -13.59 -4.38 9.73
C ILE A 311 -13.83 -5.81 9.20
N VAL A 312 -12.75 -6.43 8.71
CA VAL A 312 -12.74 -7.83 8.28
C VAL A 312 -12.14 -8.67 9.40
N VAL A 313 -12.87 -9.69 9.85
CA VAL A 313 -12.41 -10.59 10.91
C VAL A 313 -11.47 -11.63 10.29
N PRO A 314 -10.25 -11.79 10.84
CA PRO A 314 -9.29 -12.76 10.32
C PRO A 314 -9.79 -14.19 10.37
N GLN A 315 -9.27 -15.03 9.49
CA GLN A 315 -9.51 -16.47 9.57
C GLN A 315 -8.93 -17.04 10.89
N PRO A 316 -9.67 -17.92 11.60
CA PRO A 316 -9.21 -18.45 12.88
C PRO A 316 -7.83 -19.11 12.81
N GLN A 317 -7.57 -19.85 11.72
CA GLN A 317 -6.30 -20.55 11.47
C GLN A 317 -5.10 -19.60 11.53
N LEU A 318 -5.23 -18.40 10.93
CA LEU A 318 -4.19 -17.38 10.93
C LEU A 318 -3.89 -16.90 12.35
N ILE A 319 -4.93 -16.55 13.11
CA ILE A 319 -4.80 -16.08 14.49
C ILE A 319 -4.07 -17.11 15.33
N TYR A 320 -4.53 -18.36 15.32
CA TYR A 320 -3.93 -19.38 16.18
C TYR A 320 -2.53 -19.81 15.72
N MET A 321 -2.23 -19.86 14.42
CA MET A 321 -0.86 -20.10 13.94
C MET A 321 0.12 -18.99 14.40
N LEU A 322 -0.32 -17.73 14.38
CA LEU A 322 0.49 -16.61 14.88
C LEU A 322 0.63 -16.67 16.40
N THR A 323 -0.44 -16.97 17.14
CA THR A 323 -0.42 -17.12 18.61
C THR A 323 0.48 -18.27 19.05
N PHE A 324 0.47 -19.40 18.35
CA PHE A 324 1.32 -20.56 18.66
C PHE A 324 2.75 -20.46 18.12
N THR A 325 3.10 -19.36 17.45
CA THR A 325 4.50 -19.09 17.11
C THR A 325 5.29 -18.86 18.41
N PRO A 326 6.38 -19.61 18.68
CA PRO A 326 7.10 -19.56 19.95
C PRO A 326 7.99 -18.32 20.04
N THR A 327 7.38 -17.14 20.00
CA THR A 327 8.08 -15.85 20.03
C THR A 327 7.21 -14.81 20.73
N LEU A 328 7.72 -14.27 21.83
CA LEU A 328 6.98 -13.28 22.65
C LEU A 328 6.65 -12.00 21.89
N SER A 329 7.50 -11.56 20.95
CA SER A 329 7.20 -10.41 20.10
C SER A 329 5.98 -10.65 19.23
N HIS A 330 5.87 -11.84 18.62
CA HIS A 330 4.71 -12.22 17.80
C HIS A 330 3.44 -12.23 18.62
N LEU A 331 3.49 -12.84 19.81
CA LEU A 331 2.37 -12.88 20.74
C LEU A 331 1.94 -11.48 21.19
N SER A 332 2.89 -10.61 21.54
CA SER A 332 2.62 -9.22 21.92
C SER A 332 1.97 -8.44 20.78
N THR A 333 2.51 -8.57 19.56
CA THR A 333 1.96 -7.90 18.36
C THR A 333 0.55 -8.38 18.03
N ILE A 334 0.28 -9.68 18.03
CA ILE A 334 -1.06 -10.19 17.71
C ILE A 334 -2.09 -9.77 18.77
N CYS A 335 -1.71 -9.76 20.05
CA CYS A 335 -2.57 -9.24 21.12
C CYS A 335 -2.88 -7.75 20.93
N SER A 336 -1.89 -6.95 20.51
CA SER A 336 -2.08 -5.53 20.20
C SER A 336 -3.04 -5.33 19.02
N VAL A 337 -2.86 -6.08 17.93
CA VAL A 337 -3.79 -6.07 16.77
C VAL A 337 -5.21 -6.39 17.21
N LEU A 338 -5.41 -7.47 17.96
CA LEU A 338 -6.74 -7.87 18.43
C LEU A 338 -7.35 -6.83 19.39
N ALA A 339 -6.55 -6.20 20.24
CA ALA A 339 -7.03 -5.11 21.08
C ALA A 339 -7.53 -3.91 20.25
N ILE A 340 -6.80 -3.53 19.19
CA ILE A 340 -7.20 -2.46 18.27
C ILE A 340 -8.48 -2.86 17.53
N PHE A 341 -8.56 -4.07 16.99
CA PHE A 341 -9.76 -4.56 16.30
C PHE A 341 -10.99 -4.52 17.21
N LYS A 342 -10.83 -4.96 18.47
CA LYS A 342 -11.90 -4.90 19.48
C LYS A 342 -12.37 -3.47 19.71
N GLN A 343 -11.45 -2.55 19.93
CA GLN A 343 -11.77 -1.13 20.11
C GLN A 343 -12.48 -0.55 18.87
N SER A 344 -12.00 -0.89 17.67
CA SER A 344 -12.62 -0.49 16.41
C SER A 344 -14.05 -1.03 16.26
N PHE A 345 -14.31 -2.29 16.64
CA PHE A 345 -15.66 -2.84 16.67
C PHE A 345 -16.57 -2.09 17.65
N GLU A 346 -16.11 -1.89 18.90
CA GLU A 346 -16.90 -1.22 19.94
C GLU A 346 -17.24 0.22 19.58
N THR A 347 -16.29 0.96 19.00
CA THR A 347 -16.50 2.34 18.53
C THR A 347 -17.40 2.39 17.30
N SER A 348 -17.23 1.46 16.36
CA SER A 348 -18.08 1.38 15.16
C SER A 348 -19.53 1.05 15.49
N LEU A 349 -19.78 0.10 16.40
CA LEU A 349 -21.13 -0.28 16.84
C LEU A 349 -21.87 0.88 17.54
N LYS A 350 -21.14 1.80 18.17
CA LYS A 350 -21.69 3.00 18.82
C LYS A 350 -21.78 4.22 17.88
N SER A 351 -21.21 4.14 16.68
CA SER A 351 -21.07 5.29 15.80
C SER A 351 -22.37 5.63 15.07
N PRO A 352 -22.78 6.92 15.02
CA PRO A 352 -23.94 7.34 14.25
C PRO A 352 -23.74 7.10 12.75
N THR A 353 -22.51 7.11 12.22
CA THR A 353 -22.21 6.89 10.79
C THR A 353 -22.68 5.53 10.27
N LEU A 354 -22.71 4.51 11.15
CA LEU A 354 -23.18 3.17 10.83
C LEU A 354 -24.64 2.93 11.27
N GLN A 355 -25.21 3.83 12.07
CA GLN A 355 -26.58 3.74 12.58
C GLN A 355 -27.58 4.64 11.81
N SER A 356 -27.12 5.73 11.19
CA SER A 356 -27.97 6.81 10.66
C SER A 356 -28.75 6.46 9.39
N ASN A 357 -28.43 5.36 8.70
CA ASN A 357 -29.00 5.03 7.41
C ASN A 357 -29.98 3.85 7.43
N GLY A 358 -30.45 3.40 8.61
CA GLY A 358 -31.62 2.54 8.78
C GLY A 358 -31.59 1.15 8.12
N SER A 359 -30.50 0.77 7.44
CA SER A 359 -30.36 -0.53 6.79
C SER A 359 -29.65 -1.52 7.72
N LEU A 360 -30.30 -2.65 7.99
CA LEU A 360 -29.73 -3.79 8.73
C LEU A 360 -28.42 -4.31 8.08
N GLU A 361 -28.25 -4.08 6.78
CA GLU A 361 -27.05 -4.43 6.00
C GLU A 361 -25.79 -3.65 6.42
N GLN A 362 -25.94 -2.50 7.10
CA GLN A 362 -24.80 -1.68 7.52
C GLN A 362 -24.29 -2.00 8.93
N SER A 363 -24.99 -2.81 9.72
CA SER A 363 -24.46 -3.29 11.00
C SER A 363 -23.59 -4.52 10.81
N TYR A 364 -22.63 -4.76 11.71
CA TYR A 364 -21.83 -5.98 11.67
C TYR A 364 -22.71 -7.19 12.02
N PRO A 365 -22.66 -8.29 11.26
CA PRO A 365 -23.38 -9.51 11.60
C PRO A 365 -22.95 -10.03 12.97
N THR A 366 -23.91 -10.49 13.77
CA THR A 366 -23.64 -11.01 15.13
C THR A 366 -22.65 -12.18 15.11
N GLU A 367 -22.69 -13.01 14.08
CA GLU A 367 -21.75 -14.14 13.92
C GLU A 367 -20.30 -13.65 13.78
N VAL A 368 -20.07 -12.57 13.03
CA VAL A 368 -18.74 -11.99 12.81
C VAL A 368 -18.16 -11.46 14.12
N VAL A 369 -18.98 -10.73 14.90
CA VAL A 369 -18.58 -10.20 16.22
C VAL A 369 -18.36 -11.31 17.24
N SER A 370 -19.24 -12.33 17.25
CA SER A 370 -19.12 -13.49 18.13
C SER A 370 -17.85 -14.29 17.85
N ARG A 371 -17.53 -14.53 16.56
CA ARG A 371 -16.29 -15.20 16.16
C ARG A 371 -15.04 -14.45 16.63
N PHE A 372 -15.01 -13.13 16.43
CA PHE A 372 -13.90 -12.30 16.89
C PHE A 372 -13.75 -12.31 18.42
N ASN A 373 -14.87 -12.21 19.16
CA ASN A 373 -14.86 -12.34 20.62
C ASN A 373 -14.29 -13.69 21.06
N GLY A 374 -14.56 -14.76 20.30
CA GLY A 374 -13.97 -16.07 20.55
C GLY A 374 -12.44 -16.10 20.49
N TYR A 375 -11.83 -15.38 19.56
CA TYR A 375 -10.37 -15.25 19.50
C TYR A 375 -9.80 -14.61 20.77
N VAL A 376 -10.44 -13.54 21.24
CA VAL A 376 -10.03 -12.82 22.45
C VAL A 376 -10.13 -13.72 23.68
N ILE A 377 -11.25 -14.45 23.82
CA ILE A 377 -11.46 -15.38 24.94
C ILE A 377 -10.43 -16.51 24.91
N ASP A 378 -10.18 -17.11 23.75
CA ASP A 378 -9.21 -18.19 23.60
C ASP A 378 -7.78 -17.73 23.96
N ILE A 379 -7.37 -16.54 23.53
CA ILE A 379 -6.05 -16.01 23.86
C ILE A 379 -5.96 -15.66 25.36
N CYS A 380 -7.01 -15.09 25.96
CA CYS A 380 -7.05 -14.91 27.42
C CYS A 380 -6.98 -16.25 28.17
N ASN A 381 -7.60 -17.30 27.62
CA ASN A 381 -7.56 -18.65 28.16
C ASN A 381 -6.15 -19.26 28.09
N LEU A 382 -5.46 -19.04 26.98
CA LEU A 382 -4.09 -19.50 26.71
C LEU A 382 -3.01 -18.74 27.51
N LEU A 383 -3.22 -17.47 27.84
CA LEU A 383 -2.17 -16.64 28.44
C LEU A 383 -2.35 -16.38 29.93
N TRP A 384 -3.60 -16.33 30.41
CA TRP A 384 -3.91 -15.84 31.76
C TRP A 384 -4.82 -16.76 32.57
N ARG A 385 -5.93 -17.23 31.98
CA ARG A 385 -6.95 -17.99 32.74
C ARG A 385 -6.56 -19.45 33.01
N ASN A 386 -5.44 -19.94 32.45
CA ASN A 386 -5.02 -21.35 32.52
C ASN A 386 -6.11 -22.32 32.06
N ARG A 387 -6.87 -21.93 31.04
CA ARG A 387 -7.95 -22.73 30.43
C ARG A 387 -7.71 -22.90 28.94
N GLY A 388 -6.42 -22.96 28.55
CA GLY A 388 -6.01 -23.10 27.17
C GLY A 388 -6.70 -24.30 26.50
N LEU A 389 -7.08 -24.14 25.23
CA LEU A 389 -7.72 -25.19 24.42
C LEU A 389 -9.10 -25.66 24.90
N ASN A 390 -9.66 -25.06 25.96
CA ASN A 390 -10.98 -25.40 26.47
C ASN A 390 -12.07 -24.80 25.56
N SER A 391 -13.06 -25.61 25.19
CA SER A 391 -14.23 -25.23 24.38
C SER A 391 -15.56 -25.32 25.13
N ASP A 392 -15.54 -25.46 26.45
CA ASP A 392 -16.72 -25.56 27.33
C ASP A 392 -17.37 -24.19 27.56
N ASP A 393 -16.62 -23.10 27.41
CA ASP A 393 -17.14 -21.74 27.43
C ASP A 393 -17.90 -21.49 26.11
N PRO A 394 -19.20 -21.11 26.15
CA PRO A 394 -19.99 -20.89 24.94
C PRO A 394 -19.43 -19.79 24.03
N ASN A 395 -18.55 -18.94 24.55
CA ASN A 395 -17.90 -17.87 23.81
C ASN A 395 -16.46 -18.23 23.37
N ALA A 396 -15.94 -19.41 23.72
CA ALA A 396 -14.61 -19.87 23.30
C ALA A 396 -14.71 -20.73 22.04
N LEU A 397 -13.64 -20.72 21.22
CA LEU A 397 -13.55 -21.59 20.04
C LEU A 397 -12.57 -22.75 20.28
N GLY A 398 -11.92 -22.82 21.44
CA GLY A 398 -10.98 -23.88 21.79
C GLY A 398 -9.74 -23.89 20.89
N CYS A 399 -9.37 -22.73 20.34
CA CYS A 399 -8.28 -22.59 19.36
C CYS A 399 -8.42 -23.51 18.14
N ILE A 400 -9.66 -23.84 17.74
CA ILE A 400 -10.02 -24.79 16.66
C ILE A 400 -9.35 -26.16 16.78
N ILE A 401 -8.91 -26.55 17.98
CA ILE A 401 -8.30 -27.87 18.21
C ILE A 401 -9.40 -28.89 18.50
N PRO A 402 -9.44 -30.02 17.78
CA PRO A 402 -10.44 -31.07 18.04
C PRO A 402 -10.35 -31.60 19.49
N ALA A 403 -11.50 -31.81 20.14
CA ALA A 403 -11.58 -32.28 21.52
C ALA A 403 -10.81 -33.59 21.75
N LEU A 404 -10.79 -34.50 20.76
CA LEU A 404 -10.01 -35.74 20.82
C LEU A 404 -8.50 -35.47 20.97
N THR A 405 -7.98 -34.43 20.30
CA THR A 405 -6.58 -34.02 20.40
C THR A 405 -6.30 -33.39 21.76
N VAL A 406 -7.19 -32.52 22.24
CA VAL A 406 -7.07 -31.92 23.58
C VAL A 406 -7.04 -33.00 24.66
N ASN A 407 -7.94 -33.99 24.59
CA ASN A 407 -7.97 -35.10 25.54
C ASN A 407 -6.68 -35.92 25.54
N LYS A 408 -6.12 -36.22 24.36
CA LYS A 408 -4.83 -36.92 24.25
C LYS A 408 -3.66 -36.09 24.79
N LEU A 409 -3.62 -34.78 24.52
CA LEU A 409 -2.62 -33.88 25.06
C LEU A 409 -2.70 -33.80 26.59
N SER A 410 -3.92 -33.68 27.13
CA SER A 410 -4.15 -33.69 28.58
C SER A 410 -3.69 -34.99 29.24
N GLN A 411 -3.98 -36.15 28.64
CA GLN A 411 -3.48 -37.45 29.12
C GLN A 411 -1.95 -37.52 29.07
N TYR A 412 -1.33 -37.05 27.99
CA TYR A 412 0.12 -37.00 27.85
C TYR A 412 0.76 -36.09 28.91
N MET A 413 0.17 -34.92 29.16
CA MET A 413 0.64 -33.99 30.19
C MET A 413 0.49 -34.57 31.60
N GLN A 414 -0.62 -35.27 31.89
CA GLN A 414 -0.80 -35.98 33.15
C GLN A 414 0.30 -37.04 33.34
N ALA A 415 0.58 -37.86 32.32
CA ALA A 415 1.64 -38.85 32.37
C ALA A 415 3.04 -38.24 32.53
N LEU A 416 3.30 -37.07 31.93
CA LEU A 416 4.55 -36.32 32.15
C LEU A 416 4.66 -35.80 33.58
N ASN A 417 3.59 -35.24 34.12
CA ASN A 417 3.55 -34.75 35.49
C ASN A 417 3.71 -35.88 36.50
N GLU A 418 3.09 -37.05 36.28
CA GLU A 418 3.28 -38.24 37.12
C GLU A 418 4.74 -38.73 37.11
N ARG A 419 5.42 -38.68 35.96
CA ARG A 419 6.85 -38.99 35.85
C ARG A 419 7.75 -37.95 36.53
N ALA A 420 7.38 -36.67 36.47
CA ALA A 420 8.09 -35.58 37.15
C ALA A 420 7.85 -35.55 38.67
N SER A 421 6.68 -36.02 39.12
CA SER A 421 6.27 -36.07 40.54
C SER A 421 7.05 -37.10 41.38
N GLY A 422 7.97 -37.86 40.77
CA GLY A 422 9.05 -38.54 41.49
C GLY A 422 10.02 -37.59 42.21
N GLY A 423 9.93 -36.28 41.95
CA GLY A 423 10.59 -35.23 42.72
C GLY A 423 9.75 -33.95 42.79
N GLY A 424 8.83 -33.88 43.76
CA GLY A 424 8.32 -32.64 44.38
C GLY A 424 7.62 -31.58 43.50
N GLU A 425 6.34 -31.34 43.81
CA GLU A 425 5.45 -30.25 43.37
C GLU A 425 4.70 -30.41 42.03
N SER A 426 3.47 -30.91 42.13
CA SER A 426 2.44 -30.87 41.09
C SER A 426 1.91 -29.44 40.93
N THR A 427 2.35 -28.73 39.90
CA THR A 427 1.78 -27.43 39.53
C THR A 427 0.97 -27.55 38.23
N ASN A 428 -0.23 -26.95 38.22
CA ASN A 428 -1.13 -26.82 37.07
C ASN A 428 -0.58 -25.76 36.07
N THR A 429 0.71 -25.82 35.72
CA THR A 429 1.51 -24.66 35.29
C THR A 429 1.78 -24.54 33.79
N ASN A 430 1.19 -25.34 32.92
CA ASN A 430 1.72 -25.45 31.55
C ASN A 430 0.94 -24.67 30.48
N PHE A 431 0.02 -23.79 30.86
CA PHE A 431 -0.77 -22.95 29.93
C PHE A 431 -0.71 -21.45 30.26
N SER A 432 0.37 -20.96 30.86
CA SER A 432 0.53 -19.53 31.16
C SER A 432 1.87 -19.02 30.69
N VAL A 433 1.93 -17.71 30.44
CA VAL A 433 3.15 -16.91 30.18
C VAL A 433 4.12 -16.92 31.37
N SER A 434 3.76 -17.55 32.48
CA SER A 434 4.56 -17.69 33.70
C SER A 434 5.67 -18.76 33.62
N HIS A 435 6.35 -18.87 32.47
CA HIS A 435 7.57 -19.68 32.28
C HIS A 435 8.64 -18.90 31.55
#